data_AF-A0A6G3XH13-F1
#
_entry.id   AF-A0A6G3XH13-F1
#
_cell.length_a   1.000
_cell.length_b   1.000
_cell.length_c   1.000
_cell.angle_alpha   90.00
_cell.angle_beta   90.00
_cell.angle_gamma   90.00
#
_symmetry.space_group_name_H-M   'P 1'
#
loop_
_entity.id
_entity.type
_entity.pdbx_description
1 polymer ?
#
loop_
_entity_poly.entity_id
_entity_poly.type
_entity_poly.pdbx_seq_one_letter_code
_entity_poly.pdbx_strand_id
1 'polypeptide(L)'
;MKAGAFLYPWDVVGDPDAAARIADLGVRQVTLASAYHSTRALTPRHPAHRVVTAEHAAVLYPPDPDRWAGRALAPYRQSWTPGDDPYGEAAGALAAAGLEVHSWVVLAHSSRLGAEHPDTSVVNAYGD
;
A
#
# COMPACT_ATOMS: atom_id res chain seq x y z
N MET A 1 3.49 -18.13 19.15
CA MET A 1 2.72 -16.97 18.62
C MET A 1 3.29 -16.65 17.24
N LYS A 2 2.44 -16.44 16.21
CA LYS A 2 2.92 -16.00 14.89
C LYS A 2 3.04 -14.47 14.90
N ALA A 3 4.25 -13.95 14.84
CA ALA A 3 4.52 -12.51 14.74
C ALA A 3 4.76 -12.13 13.27
N GLY A 4 4.32 -10.93 12.88
CA GLY A 4 4.52 -10.37 11.55
C GLY A 4 4.62 -8.85 11.61
N ALA A 5 5.12 -8.25 10.53
CA ALA A 5 5.26 -6.80 10.40
C ALA A 5 4.31 -6.24 9.34
N PHE A 6 3.81 -5.03 9.55
CA PHE A 6 3.08 -4.27 8.54
C PHE A 6 4.03 -3.30 7.87
N LEU A 7 4.06 -3.32 6.55
CA LEU A 7 4.95 -2.50 5.75
C LEU A 7 4.19 -1.83 4.62
N TYR A 8 4.71 -0.69 4.20
CA TYR A 8 4.38 -0.11 2.91
C TYR A 8 5.49 -0.43 1.89
N PRO A 9 5.18 -0.47 0.58
CA PRO A 9 6.19 -0.63 -0.45
C PRO A 9 7.34 0.37 -0.38
N TRP A 10 7.06 1.62 0.02
CA TRP A 10 8.09 2.65 0.18
C TRP A 10 9.05 2.40 1.35
N ASP A 11 8.74 1.49 2.28
CA ASP A 11 9.71 1.09 3.31
C ASP A 11 10.82 0.16 2.74
N VAL A 12 10.62 -0.38 1.53
CA VAL A 12 11.50 -1.38 0.89
C VAL A 12 12.09 -0.87 -0.42
N VAL A 13 11.27 -0.28 -1.29
CA VAL A 13 11.68 0.20 -2.62
C VAL A 13 12.73 1.30 -2.47
N GLY A 14 13.91 1.07 -3.05
CA GLY A 14 15.07 1.99 -2.94
C GLY A 14 15.95 1.78 -1.69
N ASP A 15 15.69 0.76 -0.88
CA ASP A 15 16.52 0.38 0.26
C ASP A 15 16.97 -1.09 0.16
N PRO A 16 18.22 -1.35 -0.25
CA PRO A 16 18.71 -2.71 -0.49
C PRO A 16 18.76 -3.57 0.78
N ASP A 17 18.83 -2.96 1.96
CA ASP A 17 18.97 -3.64 3.23
C ASP A 17 17.61 -3.86 3.93
N ALA A 18 16.52 -3.28 3.41
CA ALA A 18 15.22 -3.32 4.07
C ALA A 18 14.71 -4.73 4.32
N ALA A 19 14.73 -5.60 3.30
CA ALA A 19 14.22 -6.95 3.43
C ALA A 19 15.00 -7.78 4.47
N ALA A 20 16.34 -7.69 4.45
CA ALA A 20 17.19 -8.36 5.44
C ALA A 20 16.90 -7.85 6.86
N ARG A 21 16.80 -6.53 7.05
CA ARG A 21 16.48 -5.94 8.36
C ARG A 21 15.12 -6.39 8.91
N ILE A 22 14.13 -6.63 8.05
CA ILE A 22 12.83 -7.17 8.50
C ILE A 22 12.96 -8.66 8.86
N ALA A 23 13.68 -9.45 8.08
CA ALA A 23 13.93 -10.86 8.39
C ALA A 23 14.68 -11.02 9.73
N ASP A 24 15.66 -10.15 10.00
CA ASP A 24 16.44 -10.13 11.25
C ASP A 24 15.61 -9.81 12.51
N LEU A 25 14.37 -9.33 12.35
CA LEU A 25 13.42 -9.22 13.48
C LEU A 25 12.92 -10.59 13.98
N GLY A 26 13.21 -11.67 13.25
CA GLY A 26 12.74 -13.02 13.55
C GLY A 26 11.27 -13.27 13.18
N VAL A 27 10.65 -12.36 12.42
CA VAL A 27 9.30 -12.55 11.88
C VAL A 27 9.36 -13.45 10.64
N ARG A 28 8.27 -14.18 10.39
CA ARG A 28 8.18 -15.08 9.23
C ARG A 28 7.29 -14.54 8.11
N GLN A 29 6.53 -13.48 8.39
CA GLN A 29 5.51 -12.95 7.49
C GLN A 29 5.44 -11.42 7.57
N VAL A 30 5.10 -10.83 6.44
CA VAL A 30 4.84 -9.40 6.28
C VAL A 30 3.46 -9.20 5.67
N THR A 31 2.73 -8.21 6.16
CA THR A 31 1.50 -7.71 5.57
C THR A 31 1.83 -6.40 4.86
N LEU A 32 1.93 -6.44 3.52
CA LEU A 32 2.40 -5.36 2.66
C LEU A 32 1.24 -4.60 2.02
N ALA A 33 1.23 -3.27 2.11
CA ALA A 33 0.20 -2.43 1.50
C ALA A 33 0.11 -2.60 -0.02
N SER A 34 -0.98 -3.22 -0.49
CA SER A 34 -1.32 -3.31 -1.92
C SER A 34 -2.37 -2.27 -2.31
N ALA A 35 -3.27 -1.91 -1.39
CA ALA A 35 -4.22 -0.81 -1.52
C ALA A 35 -4.39 -0.12 -0.16
N TYR A 36 -4.19 1.20 -0.11
CA TYR A 36 -4.21 1.93 1.15
C TYR A 36 -4.85 3.32 1.03
N HIS A 37 -5.33 3.87 2.15
CA HIS A 37 -5.89 5.21 2.21
C HIS A 37 -4.80 6.30 2.29
N SER A 38 -5.19 7.57 2.21
CA SER A 38 -4.25 8.69 2.36
C SER A 38 -3.61 8.68 3.74
N THR A 39 -2.31 8.94 3.81
CA THR A 39 -1.57 8.95 5.07
C THR A 39 -0.28 9.75 4.93
N ARG A 40 0.24 10.23 6.04
CA ARG A 40 1.60 10.77 6.13
C ARG A 40 2.40 9.88 7.08
N ALA A 41 3.21 9.00 6.51
CA ALA A 41 3.93 7.96 7.25
C ALA A 41 5.38 8.37 7.52
N LEU A 42 5.91 7.97 8.68
CA LEU A 42 7.33 8.07 9.00
C LEU A 42 8.04 6.82 8.49
N THR A 43 9.23 7.00 7.90
CA THR A 43 10.06 5.93 7.31
C THR A 43 11.46 5.96 7.93
N PRO A 44 11.59 5.80 9.26
CA PRO A 44 12.78 6.19 10.02
C PRO A 44 14.06 5.43 9.65
N ARG A 45 13.95 4.27 8.97
CA ARG A 45 15.08 3.44 8.57
C ARG A 45 15.43 3.55 7.08
N HIS A 46 14.62 4.25 6.27
CA HIS A 46 14.85 4.35 4.84
C HIS A 46 15.97 5.38 4.53
N PRO A 47 16.94 5.08 3.67
CA PRO A 47 18.10 5.95 3.43
C PRO A 47 17.76 7.25 2.68
N ALA A 48 16.77 7.21 1.78
CA ALA A 48 16.47 8.34 0.90
C ALA A 48 15.31 9.24 1.34
N HIS A 49 14.45 8.81 2.25
CA HIS A 49 13.28 9.57 2.66
C HIS A 49 12.92 9.27 4.13
N ARG A 50 12.47 10.30 4.85
CA ARG A 50 12.08 10.20 6.28
C ARG A 50 10.58 10.20 6.50
N VAL A 51 9.86 10.72 5.51
CA VAL A 51 8.41 10.87 5.50
C VAL A 51 7.93 10.62 4.08
N VAL A 52 6.84 9.88 3.95
CA VAL A 52 6.08 9.74 2.70
C VAL A 52 4.68 10.27 2.92
N THR A 53 4.21 11.11 2.01
CA THR A 53 2.81 11.58 1.98
C THR A 53 2.09 10.85 0.85
N ALA A 54 1.21 9.93 1.21
CA ALA A 54 0.22 9.34 0.32
C ALA A 54 -1.00 10.26 0.28
N GLU A 55 -1.14 11.04 -0.79
CA GLU A 55 -2.08 12.16 -0.87
C GLU A 55 -3.55 11.71 -0.97
N HIS A 56 -3.79 10.52 -1.51
CA HIS A 56 -5.12 9.94 -1.64
C HIS A 56 -5.08 8.42 -1.45
N ALA A 57 -6.24 7.79 -1.34
CA ALA A 57 -6.32 6.35 -1.38
C ALA A 57 -5.92 5.84 -2.77
N ALA A 58 -5.06 4.80 -2.83
CA ALA A 58 -4.54 4.27 -4.08
C ALA A 58 -4.16 2.80 -3.97
N VAL A 59 -4.08 2.14 -5.13
CA VAL A 59 -3.35 0.88 -5.28
C VAL A 59 -1.86 1.16 -5.50
N LEU A 60 -1.02 0.27 -4.96
CA LEU A 60 0.44 0.34 -5.04
C LEU A 60 1.04 -0.65 -6.06
N TYR A 61 0.18 -1.29 -6.83
CA TYR A 61 0.50 -2.17 -7.96
C TYR A 61 -0.15 -1.59 -9.24
N PRO A 62 0.27 -2.01 -10.45
CA PRO A 62 -0.41 -1.63 -11.69
C PRO A 62 -1.76 -2.37 -11.80
N PRO A 63 -2.92 -1.69 -11.66
CA PRO A 63 -4.20 -2.37 -11.80
C PRO A 63 -4.42 -2.76 -13.26
N ASP A 64 -4.87 -3.99 -13.48
CA ASP A 64 -5.25 -4.52 -14.80
C ASP A 64 -6.47 -3.75 -15.36
N PRO A 65 -6.31 -2.96 -16.45
CA PRO A 65 -7.40 -2.13 -16.98
C PRO A 65 -8.63 -2.94 -17.41
N ASP A 66 -8.44 -4.16 -17.91
CA ASP A 66 -9.55 -4.99 -18.42
C ASP A 66 -10.48 -5.45 -17.30
N ARG A 67 -9.97 -5.59 -16.06
CA ARG A 67 -10.79 -5.91 -14.88
C ARG A 67 -11.72 -4.76 -14.47
N TRP A 68 -11.35 -3.54 -14.82
CA TRP A 68 -12.07 -2.32 -14.47
C TRP A 68 -12.85 -1.73 -15.66
N ALA A 69 -12.73 -2.31 -16.85
CA ALA A 69 -13.46 -1.89 -18.02
C ALA A 69 -14.99 -1.89 -17.77
N GLY A 70 -15.63 -0.75 -18.02
CA GLY A 70 -17.07 -0.56 -17.82
C GLY A 70 -17.53 -0.53 -16.36
N ARG A 71 -16.62 -0.54 -15.37
CA ARG A 71 -16.98 -0.36 -13.96
C ARG A 71 -17.10 1.12 -13.64
N ALA A 72 -18.11 1.46 -12.84
CA ALA A 72 -18.31 2.82 -12.35
C ALA A 72 -17.17 3.29 -11.43
N LEU A 73 -16.62 2.37 -10.64
CA LEU A 73 -15.52 2.62 -9.72
C LEU A 73 -14.27 1.88 -10.19
N ALA A 74 -13.13 2.55 -10.15
CA ALA A 74 -11.81 1.99 -10.42
C ALA A 74 -10.77 2.54 -9.42
N PRO A 75 -9.73 1.78 -9.08
CA PRO A 75 -8.71 2.24 -8.16
C PRO A 75 -7.81 3.30 -8.81
N TYR A 76 -7.44 4.32 -8.03
CA TYR A 76 -6.40 5.26 -8.45
C TYR A 76 -5.01 4.65 -8.26
N ARG A 77 -4.09 4.96 -9.17
CA ARG A 77 -2.66 4.67 -9.00
C ARG A 77 -2.02 5.72 -8.10
N GLN A 78 -1.02 5.30 -7.33
CA GLN A 78 -0.17 6.19 -6.55
C GLN A 78 0.85 6.94 -7.43
N SER A 79 1.45 8.00 -6.91
CA SER A 79 2.53 8.79 -7.56
C SER A 79 3.73 9.09 -6.66
N TRP A 80 3.71 8.68 -5.40
CA TRP A 80 4.70 9.06 -4.37
C TRP A 80 5.82 8.01 -4.14
N THR A 81 5.68 6.81 -4.67
CA THR A 81 6.73 5.79 -4.71
C THR A 81 7.15 5.58 -6.16
N PRO A 82 8.42 5.83 -6.53
CA PRO A 82 8.88 5.61 -7.90
C PRO A 82 8.72 4.14 -8.35
N GLY A 83 8.63 3.94 -9.66
CA GLY A 83 8.50 2.62 -10.28
C GLY A 83 7.08 2.31 -10.76
N ASP A 84 6.97 1.37 -11.70
CA ASP A 84 5.68 0.98 -12.30
C ASP A 84 4.85 0.07 -11.37
N ASP A 85 5.54 -0.77 -10.60
CA ASP A 85 4.97 -1.72 -9.64
C ASP A 85 5.74 -1.74 -8.31
N PRO A 86 5.62 -0.71 -7.46
CA PRO A 86 6.29 -0.68 -6.17
C PRO A 86 5.91 -1.84 -5.25
N TYR A 87 4.64 -2.28 -5.27
CA TYR A 87 4.20 -3.45 -4.52
C TYR A 87 4.93 -4.71 -4.97
N GLY A 88 4.99 -4.96 -6.29
CA GLY A 88 5.68 -6.11 -6.85
C GLY A 88 7.17 -6.13 -6.53
N GLU A 89 7.84 -4.97 -6.65
CA GLU A 89 9.25 -4.83 -6.29
C GLU A 89 9.50 -5.14 -4.80
N ALA A 90 8.75 -4.51 -3.90
CA ALA A 90 8.87 -4.74 -2.46
C ALA A 90 8.54 -6.20 -2.07
N ALA A 91 7.47 -6.76 -2.63
CA ALA A 91 7.06 -8.14 -2.38
C ALA A 91 8.14 -9.12 -2.85
N GLY A 92 8.75 -8.89 -4.01
CA GLY A 92 9.85 -9.69 -4.55
C GLY A 92 11.07 -9.66 -3.63
N ALA A 93 11.49 -8.48 -3.16
CA ALA A 93 12.61 -8.33 -2.24
C ALA A 93 12.37 -9.03 -0.90
N LEU A 94 11.18 -8.87 -0.31
CA LEU A 94 10.79 -9.52 0.94
C LEU A 94 10.74 -11.05 0.80
N ALA A 95 10.14 -11.55 -0.29
CA ALA A 95 10.07 -12.98 -0.57
C ALA A 95 11.46 -13.59 -0.80
N ALA A 96 12.36 -12.87 -1.49
CA ALA A 96 13.75 -13.30 -1.68
C ALA A 96 14.53 -13.39 -0.36
N ALA A 97 14.15 -12.61 0.66
CA ALA A 97 14.67 -12.71 2.03
C ALA A 97 14.00 -13.82 2.87
N GLY A 98 13.11 -14.62 2.29
CA GLY A 98 12.45 -15.75 2.95
C GLY A 98 11.19 -15.39 3.75
N LEU A 99 10.63 -14.19 3.58
CA LEU A 99 9.40 -13.76 4.24
C LEU A 99 8.16 -14.14 3.43
N GLU A 100 7.14 -14.65 4.11
CA GLU A 100 5.80 -14.82 3.53
C GLU A 100 5.12 -13.45 3.40
N VAL A 101 4.70 -13.07 2.18
CA VAL A 101 4.09 -11.76 1.93
C VAL A 101 2.57 -11.91 1.76
N HIS A 102 1.82 -11.20 2.59
CA HIS A 102 0.36 -11.07 2.52
C HIS A 102 -0.03 -9.66 2.07
N SER A 103 -1.11 -9.55 1.30
CA SER A 103 -1.62 -8.26 0.85
C SER A 103 -2.43 -7.57 1.95
N TRP A 104 -2.07 -6.33 2.26
CA TRP A 104 -2.86 -5.43 3.07
C TRP A 104 -3.74 -4.57 2.18
N VAL A 105 -5.06 -4.78 2.28
CA VAL A 105 -6.06 -4.14 1.42
C VAL A 105 -7.03 -3.31 2.27
N VAL A 106 -6.99 -1.99 2.10
CA VAL A 106 -8.04 -1.09 2.58
C VAL A 106 -9.05 -0.90 1.46
N LEU A 107 -10.30 -1.34 1.68
CA LEU A 107 -11.35 -1.38 0.66
C LEU A 107 -12.26 -0.14 0.68
N ALA A 108 -12.81 0.20 1.84
CA ALA A 108 -13.91 1.15 1.97
C ALA A 108 -13.49 2.51 2.52
N HIS A 109 -12.23 2.91 2.29
CA HIS A 109 -11.72 4.20 2.76
C HIS A 109 -11.00 4.93 1.61
N SER A 110 -11.78 5.70 0.85
CA SER A 110 -11.28 6.57 -0.22
C SER A 110 -12.11 7.84 -0.29
N SER A 111 -11.61 8.92 0.31
CA SER A 111 -12.29 10.23 0.28
C SER A 111 -12.46 10.76 -1.15
N ARG A 112 -11.46 10.52 -2.02
CA ARG A 112 -11.52 10.94 -3.42
C ARG A 112 -12.63 10.21 -4.18
N LEU A 113 -12.68 8.87 -4.06
CA LEU A 113 -13.70 8.08 -4.73
C LEU A 113 -15.10 8.44 -4.22
N GLY A 114 -15.26 8.63 -2.91
CA GLY A 114 -16.53 9.06 -2.32
C GLY A 114 -16.96 10.46 -2.75
N ALA A 115 -16.03 11.39 -2.97
CA ALA A 115 -16.32 12.72 -3.50
C ALA A 115 -16.71 12.70 -4.99
N GLU A 116 -16.06 11.85 -5.80
CA GLU A 116 -16.38 11.67 -7.22
C GLU A 116 -17.67 10.84 -7.43
N HIS A 117 -18.03 9.96 -6.48
CA HIS A 117 -19.22 9.11 -6.50
C HIS A 117 -19.98 9.15 -5.15
N PRO A 118 -20.71 10.25 -4.85
CA PRO A 118 -21.32 10.46 -3.54
C PRO A 118 -22.34 9.39 -3.13
N ASP A 119 -23.00 8.77 -4.09
CA ASP A 119 -23.96 7.67 -3.90
C ASP A 119 -23.34 6.39 -3.31
N THR A 120 -22.00 6.29 -3.32
CA THR A 120 -21.24 5.17 -2.75
C THR A 120 -20.80 5.42 -1.31
N SER A 121 -21.01 6.63 -0.79
CA SER A 121 -20.56 7.03 0.54
C SER A 121 -21.60 6.70 1.61
N VAL A 122 -21.11 6.37 2.82
CA VAL A 122 -21.98 6.20 3.98
C VAL A 122 -22.56 7.57 4.35
N VAL A 123 -23.89 7.65 4.41
CA VAL A 123 -24.62 8.83 4.89
C VAL A 123 -24.99 8.60 6.35
N ASN A 124 -24.69 9.56 7.22
CA ASN A 124 -25.00 9.47 8.64
C ASN A 124 -26.50 9.67 8.92
N ALA A 125 -26.93 9.54 10.18
CA ALA A 125 -28.35 9.66 10.57
C ALA A 125 -28.97 11.05 10.35
N TYR A 126 -28.16 12.08 10.10
CA TYR A 126 -28.57 13.46 9.85
C TYR A 126 -28.60 13.83 8.37
N GLY A 127 -28.10 12.94 7.49
CA GLY A 127 -28.03 13.18 6.06
C GLY A 127 -26.70 13.74 5.57
N ASP A 128 -25.66 13.78 6.40
CA ASP A 128 -24.30 14.15 5.96
C ASP A 128 -23.51 12.97 5.38
#